data_AF-A0A550H0N4-F1
#
_entry.id   AF-A0A550H0N4-F1
#
_cell.length_a   1.000
_cell.length_b   1.000
_cell.length_c   1.000
_cell.angle_alpha   90.00
_cell.angle_beta   90.00
_cell.angle_gamma   90.00
#
_symmetry.space_group_name_H-M   'P 1'
#
loop_
_entity.id
_entity.type
_entity.pdbx_description
1 polymer ?
#
loop_
_entity_poly.entity_id
_entity_poly.type
_entity_poly.pdbx_seq_one_letter_code
_entity_poly.pdbx_strand_id
1 'polypeptide(L)'
;MSVPENFYPKLRRFLEELNDEAIKRPEKRQDSEKAKNLSVDIVRMRLKKIVSLASSGRDQTSIIRHGLTKEEEFLYERLHKIISGWKNQILKTQGADSK
;
A
#
# COMPACT_ATOMS: atom_id res chain seq x y z
N MET A 1 -4.09 -5.80 -11.36
CA MET A 1 -2.96 -6.57 -10.84
C MET A 1 -3.27 -6.99 -9.41
N SER A 2 -3.93 -8.13 -9.30
CA SER A 2 -4.16 -8.81 -8.02
C SER A 2 -2.85 -9.49 -7.60
N VAL A 3 -2.54 -9.48 -6.32
CA VAL A 3 -1.40 -10.22 -5.75
C VAL A 3 -1.96 -11.31 -4.83
N PRO A 4 -1.22 -12.42 -4.64
CA PRO A 4 -1.67 -13.48 -3.75
C PRO A 4 -1.92 -12.96 -2.33
N GLU A 5 -2.89 -13.54 -1.62
CA GLU A 5 -3.25 -13.14 -0.25
C GLU A 5 -2.05 -13.16 0.71
N ASN A 6 -1.16 -14.13 0.53
CA ASN A 6 0.08 -14.28 1.32
C ASN A 6 1.29 -13.54 0.71
N PHE A 7 1.07 -12.51 -0.11
CA PHE A 7 2.16 -11.80 -0.80
C PHE A 7 3.14 -11.16 0.19
N TYR A 8 2.66 -10.36 1.15
CA TYR A 8 3.55 -9.64 2.08
C TYR A 8 4.27 -10.56 3.07
N PRO A 9 3.64 -11.61 3.64
CA PRO A 9 4.37 -12.61 4.42
C PRO A 9 5.49 -13.29 3.62
N LYS A 10 5.21 -13.68 2.36
CA LYS A 10 6.24 -14.27 1.48
C LYS A 10 7.33 -13.27 1.11
N LEU A 11 6.97 -12.01 0.86
CA LEU A 11 7.94 -10.96 0.53
C LEU A 11 8.89 -10.67 1.69
N ARG A 12 8.38 -10.62 2.93
CA ARG A 12 9.22 -10.42 4.13
C ARG A 12 10.23 -11.55 4.29
N ARG A 13 9.75 -12.79 4.22
CA ARG A 13 10.60 -13.97 4.29
C ARG A 13 11.66 -13.99 3.19
N PHE A 14 11.27 -13.65 1.96
CA PHE A 14 12.21 -13.55 0.84
C PHE A 14 13.30 -12.50 1.08
N LEU A 15 12.95 -11.33 1.62
CA LEU A 15 13.92 -10.28 1.93
C LEU A 15 14.88 -10.68 3.06
N GLU A 16 14.39 -11.42 4.06
CA GLU A 16 15.23 -12.00 5.13
C GLU A 16 16.21 -13.03 4.56
N GLU A 17 15.73 -13.97 3.74
CA GLU A 17 16.56 -14.98 3.07
C GLU A 17 17.62 -14.35 2.16
N LEU A 18 17.28 -13.30 1.41
CA LEU A 18 18.23 -12.55 0.59
C LEU A 18 19.32 -11.86 1.40
N ASN A 19 18.96 -11.27 2.54
CA ASN A 19 19.92 -10.62 3.42
C ASN A 19 20.91 -11.63 4.00
N ASP A 20 20.42 -12.78 4.46
CA ASP A 20 21.25 -13.87 4.96
C ASP A 20 22.16 -14.46 3.88
N GLU A 21 21.66 -14.62 2.65
CA GLU A 21 22.45 -15.13 1.53
C GLU A 21 23.53 -14.13 1.10
N ALA A 22 23.23 -12.83 1.06
CA ALA A 22 24.21 -11.79 0.75
C ALA A 22 25.35 -11.71 1.78
N ILE A 23 25.07 -12.02 3.06
CA ILE A 23 26.09 -12.11 4.12
C ILE A 23 26.98 -13.34 3.91
N LYS A 24 26.38 -14.49 3.59
CA LYS A 24 27.09 -15.77 3.45
C LYS A 24 27.87 -15.88 2.13
N ARG A 25 27.41 -15.20 1.08
CA ARG A 25 27.89 -15.33 -0.31
C ARG A 25 28.08 -13.96 -0.95
N PRO A 26 29.24 -13.30 -0.74
CA PRO A 26 29.54 -11.99 -1.31
C PRO A 26 29.38 -11.93 -2.84
N GLU A 27 29.57 -13.05 -3.53
CA GLU A 27 29.39 -13.19 -4.98
C GLU A 27 27.93 -13.02 -5.45
N LYS A 28 26.94 -13.27 -4.56
CA LYS A 28 25.51 -13.09 -4.85
C LYS A 28 24.95 -11.75 -4.40
N ARG A 29 25.80 -10.88 -3.85
CA ARG A 29 25.38 -9.59 -3.27
C ARG A 29 24.71 -8.69 -4.30
N GLN A 30 25.20 -8.66 -5.54
CA GLN A 30 24.63 -7.83 -6.59
C GLN A 30 23.20 -8.24 -6.96
N ASP A 31 22.93 -9.54 -7.08
CA ASP A 31 21.59 -10.04 -7.41
C ASP A 31 20.62 -9.88 -6.23
N SER A 32 21.14 -10.02 -5.01
CA SER A 32 20.37 -9.75 -3.79
C SER A 32 19.91 -8.30 -3.70
N GLU A 33 20.79 -7.34 -4.03
CA GLU A 33 20.44 -5.92 -4.09
C GLU A 33 19.43 -5.62 -5.21
N LYS A 34 19.54 -6.25 -6.39
CA LYS A 34 18.53 -6.10 -7.45
C LYS A 34 17.15 -6.57 -6.99
N ALA A 35 17.07 -7.76 -6.39
CA ALA A 35 15.81 -8.32 -5.91
C ALA A 35 15.17 -7.48 -4.79
N LYS A 36 16.01 -6.92 -3.91
CA LYS A 36 15.59 -5.95 -2.89
C LYS A 36 15.04 -4.66 -3.52
N ASN A 37 15.72 -4.09 -4.50
CA ASN A 37 15.26 -2.88 -5.20
C ASN A 37 13.90 -3.10 -5.89
N LEU A 38 13.72 -4.22 -6.58
CA LEU A 38 12.43 -4.60 -7.16
C LEU A 38 11.33 -4.72 -6.11
N SER A 39 11.64 -5.32 -4.96
CA SER A 39 10.71 -5.44 -3.83
C SER A 39 10.28 -4.07 -3.30
N VAL A 40 11.23 -3.14 -3.16
CA VAL A 40 10.97 -1.76 -2.74
C VAL A 40 10.07 -1.05 -3.75
N ASP A 41 10.34 -1.21 -5.05
CA ASP A 41 9.54 -0.58 -6.10
C ASP A 41 8.11 -1.12 -6.15
N ILE A 42 7.92 -2.43 -5.95
CA ILE A 42 6.59 -3.05 -5.84
C ILE A 42 5.83 -2.46 -4.66
N VAL A 43 6.44 -2.38 -3.48
CA VAL A 43 5.78 -1.81 -2.29
C VAL A 43 5.44 -0.34 -2.53
N ARG A 44 6.37 0.44 -3.12
CA ARG A 44 6.17 1.85 -3.42
C ARG A 44 5.03 2.08 -4.41
N MET A 45 4.98 1.34 -5.51
CA MET A 45 3.91 1.51 -6.52
C MET A 45 2.53 1.14 -5.94
N ARG A 46 2.46 0.10 -5.11
CA ARG A 46 1.21 -0.34 -4.47
C ARG A 46 0.74 0.68 -3.44
N LEU A 47 1.63 1.23 -2.63
CA LEU A 47 1.31 2.31 -1.69
C LEU A 47 0.74 3.54 -2.41
N LYS A 48 1.38 4.00 -3.49
CA LYS A 48 0.88 5.13 -4.29
C LYS A 48 -0.53 4.88 -4.80
N LYS A 49 -0.81 3.65 -5.26
CA LYS A 49 -2.15 3.25 -5.70
C LYS A 49 -3.16 3.33 -4.55
N ILE A 50 -2.83 2.78 -3.38
CA ILE A 50 -3.72 2.79 -2.20
C ILE A 50 -4.06 4.22 -1.79
N VAL A 51 -3.06 5.11 -1.72
CA VAL A 51 -3.27 6.53 -1.40
C VAL A 51 -4.17 7.20 -2.44
N SER A 52 -3.96 6.93 -3.73
CA SER A 52 -4.80 7.45 -4.82
C SER A 52 -6.24 6.98 -4.70
N LEU A 53 -6.47 5.69 -4.42
CA LEU A 53 -7.80 5.12 -4.19
C LEU A 53 -8.46 5.74 -2.96
N ALA A 54 -7.76 5.83 -1.83
CA ALA A 54 -8.28 6.40 -0.59
C ALA A 54 -8.66 7.87 -0.74
N SER A 55 -7.96 8.59 -1.63
CA SER A 55 -8.22 9.99 -1.95
C SER A 55 -9.33 10.20 -2.98
N SER A 56 -9.70 9.18 -3.75
CA SER A 56 -10.79 9.29 -4.72
C SER A 56 -12.12 9.29 -3.96
N GLY A 57 -12.88 10.38 -4.00
CA GLY A 57 -14.15 10.52 -3.29
C GLY A 57 -15.30 9.70 -3.88
N ARG A 58 -15.00 8.57 -4.53
CA ARG A 58 -15.96 7.67 -5.17
C ARG A 58 -15.95 6.33 -4.44
N ASP A 59 -17.05 5.61 -4.54
CA ASP A 59 -17.12 4.21 -4.09
C ASP A 59 -16.10 3.36 -4.87
N GLN A 60 -15.15 2.77 -4.15
CA GLN A 60 -14.07 1.94 -4.67
C GLN A 60 -14.25 0.46 -4.30
N THR A 61 -15.42 0.08 -3.78
CA THR A 61 -15.68 -1.25 -3.21
C THR A 61 -15.32 -2.41 -4.15
N SER A 62 -15.60 -2.28 -5.45
CA SER A 62 -15.26 -3.31 -6.45
C SER A 62 -13.75 -3.45 -6.69
N ILE A 63 -13.00 -2.35 -6.66
CA ILE A 63 -11.55 -2.34 -6.86
C ILE A 63 -10.82 -2.87 -5.63
N ILE A 64 -11.35 -2.57 -4.44
CA ILE A 64 -10.83 -3.06 -3.15
C ILE A 64 -10.99 -4.58 -3.09
N ARG A 65 -12.22 -5.09 -3.34
CA ARG A 65 -12.58 -6.50 -3.17
C ARG A 65 -11.76 -7.51 -3.99
N HIS A 66 -11.17 -7.07 -5.11
CA HIS A 66 -10.47 -7.98 -6.04
C HIS A 66 -8.97 -7.65 -6.21
N GLY A 67 -8.50 -6.53 -5.66
CA GLY A 67 -7.19 -5.98 -6.00
C GLY A 67 -6.20 -5.82 -4.85
N LEU A 68 -6.68 -5.87 -3.61
CA LEU A 68 -5.91 -5.60 -2.40
C LEU A 68 -5.76 -6.87 -1.55
N THR A 69 -4.59 -7.01 -0.92
CA THR A 69 -4.38 -7.97 0.18
C THR A 69 -5.05 -7.46 1.46
N LYS A 70 -5.13 -8.29 2.49
CA LYS A 70 -5.66 -7.89 3.81
C LYS A 70 -4.88 -6.74 4.43
N GLU A 71 -3.56 -6.73 4.30
CA GLU A 71 -2.73 -5.63 4.78
C GLU A 71 -3.04 -4.31 4.07
N GLU A 72 -3.34 -4.36 2.78
CA GLU A 72 -3.64 -3.17 1.98
C GLU A 72 -5.08 -2.69 2.14
N GLU A 73 -6.04 -3.60 2.29
CA GLU A 73 -7.42 -3.27 2.68
C GLU A 73 -7.43 -2.48 3.99
N PHE A 74 -6.71 -2.97 5.00
CA PHE A 74 -6.59 -2.30 6.28
C PHE A 74 -5.94 -0.91 6.17
N LEU A 75 -4.88 -0.77 5.37
CA LEU A 75 -4.23 0.52 5.13
C LEU A 75 -5.16 1.49 4.38
N TYR A 76 -5.87 1.00 3.38
CA TYR A 76 -6.85 1.78 2.62
C TYR A 76 -7.93 2.35 3.54
N GLU A 77 -8.57 1.52 4.38
CA GLU A 77 -9.66 1.95 5.27
C GLU A 77 -9.21 3.07 6.21
N ARG A 78 -8.03 2.93 6.81
CA ARG A 78 -7.43 3.97 7.68
C ARG A 78 -7.20 5.27 6.93
N LEU A 79 -6.55 5.20 5.76
CA LEU A 79 -6.26 6.38 4.96
C LEU A 79 -7.54 7.06 4.47
N HIS A 80 -8.50 6.27 4.00
CA HIS A 80 -9.77 6.78 3.51
C HIS A 80 -10.53 7.52 4.62
N LYS A 81 -10.58 6.97 5.83
CA LYS A 81 -11.19 7.63 7.00
C LYS A 81 -10.51 8.97 7.33
N ILE A 82 -9.17 9.00 7.35
CA ILE A 82 -8.41 10.23 7.63
C ILE A 82 -8.69 11.29 6.55
N ILE A 83 -8.58 10.91 5.27
CA ILE A 83 -8.71 11.82 4.14
C ILE A 83 -10.14 12.33 4.00
N SER A 84 -11.14 11.44 4.11
CA SER A 84 -12.56 11.84 4.05
C SER A 84 -12.96 12.72 5.23
N GLY A 85 -12.48 12.41 6.44
CA GLY A 85 -12.68 13.24 7.62
C GLY A 85 -12.14 14.66 7.41
N TRP A 86 -10.89 14.78 6.94
CA TRP A 86 -10.29 16.07 6.62
C TRP A 86 -11.06 16.82 5.52
N LYS A 87 -11.42 16.14 4.42
CA LYS A 87 -12.24 16.76 3.35
C LYS A 87 -13.57 17.27 3.87
N ASN A 88 -14.25 16.50 4.71
CA ASN A 88 -15.53 16.92 5.30
C ASN A 88 -15.36 18.13 6.22
N GLN A 89 -14.24 18.25 6.94
CA GLN A 89 -13.96 19.46 7.72
C GLN A 89 -13.75 20.69 6.84
N ILE A 90 -13.03 20.56 5.72
CA ILE A 90 -12.79 21.65 4.77
C ILE A 90 -14.08 22.06 4.05
N LEU A 91 -14.90 21.07 3.65
CA LEU A 91 -16.11 21.26 2.84
C LEU A 91 -17.36 21.55 3.68
N LYS A 92 -17.28 21.53 5.01
CA LYS A 92 -18.34 22.05 5.89
C LYS A 92 -18.45 23.56 5.66
N THR A 93 -19.38 23.96 4.80
CA THR A 93 -19.77 25.35 4.58
C THR A 93 -20.26 25.95 5.91
N GLN A 94 -19.61 27.01 6.38
CA GLN A 94 -20.14 27.87 7.44
C GLN A 94 -21.29 28.75 6.91
N GLY A 95 -22.39 28.14 6.44
CA GLY A 95 -23.39 28.91 5.68
C GLY A 95 -24.76 28.26 5.50
N ALA A 96 -25.20 27.44 6.44
CA ALA A 96 -26.58 26.96 6.47
C ALA A 96 -27.02 26.78 7.91
N ASP A 97 -27.20 27.90 8.62
CA ASP A 97 -28.10 28.06 9.78
C ASP A 97 -28.17 29.55 10.14
N SER A 98 -28.64 30.35 9.18
CA SER A 98 -29.20 31.68 9.42
C SER A 98 -30.47 31.78 8.61
N LYS A 99 -31.56 31.19 9.12
CA LYS A 99 -32.91 31.53 8.69
C LYS A 99 -33.88 31.37 9.84
#